data_AF-A0A9P3QBX9-F1
#
_entry.id   AF-A0A9P3QBX9-F1
#
_cell.length_a   1.000
_cell.length_b   1.000
_cell.length_c   1.000
_cell.angle_alpha   90.00
_cell.angle_beta   90.00
_cell.angle_gamma   90.00
#
_symmetry.space_group_name_H-M   'P 1'
#
loop_
_entity.id
_entity.type
_entity.pdbx_description
1 polymer ?
#
loop_
_entity_poly.entity_id
_entity_poly.type
_entity_poly.pdbx_seq_one_letter_code
_entity_poly.pdbx_strand_id
1 'polypeptide(L)'
;MAVVVPIASQNWLITPAVGVPAAAADSGQRPGDSSELWLVVLTGLCSVGFGGDGETLTWISETLRIVPDLHSPLSSVFGGPILAGQTLALNLKMWAPFAAVTGVEANNGFKLTGWRLTPFLPNQDRNFQGIDVDISVELPSIITEVAYSITMVGQISLLGKPERE
;
A
#
# COMPACT_ATOMS: atom_id res chain seq x y z
N MET A 1 5.37 -16.81 -6.51
CA MET A 1 4.02 -16.22 -6.37
C MET A 1 4.04 -15.43 -5.08
N ALA A 2 3.65 -14.16 -5.08
CA ALA A 2 3.80 -13.34 -3.87
C ALA A 2 2.84 -13.78 -2.75
N VAL A 3 3.34 -13.85 -1.52
CA VAL A 3 2.56 -14.20 -0.33
C VAL A 3 1.94 -12.93 0.25
N VAL A 4 0.61 -12.86 0.36
CA VAL A 4 -0.05 -11.71 1.00
C VAL A 4 0.16 -11.78 2.50
N VAL A 5 0.67 -10.70 3.09
CA VAL A 5 0.99 -10.62 4.53
C VAL A 5 -0.05 -9.79 5.30
N PRO A 6 -0.37 -10.16 6.54
CA PRO A 6 -1.29 -9.39 7.37
C PRO A 6 -0.65 -8.06 7.82
N ILE A 7 -1.44 -6.99 7.74
CA ILE A 7 -1.08 -5.68 8.27
C ILE A 7 -1.29 -5.70 9.80
N ALA A 8 -0.21 -5.50 10.56
CA ALA A 8 -0.26 -5.43 12.01
C ALA A 8 -0.66 -4.03 12.51
N SER A 9 -0.20 -2.99 11.81
CA SER A 9 -0.59 -1.60 12.07
C SER A 9 -0.45 -0.75 10.80
N GLN A 10 -1.27 0.29 10.70
CA GLN A 10 -1.21 1.25 9.62
C GLN A 10 -1.57 2.65 10.12
N ASN A 11 -0.82 3.64 9.69
CA ASN A 11 -1.14 5.06 9.78
C ASN A 11 -1.23 5.65 8.37
N TRP A 12 -1.98 6.74 8.22
CA TRP A 12 -2.15 7.40 6.95
C TRP A 12 -2.19 8.92 7.09
N LEU A 13 -1.75 9.59 6.02
CA LEU A 13 -1.95 11.01 5.78
C LEU A 13 -2.58 11.14 4.39
N ILE A 14 -3.62 11.96 4.29
CA ILE A 14 -4.25 12.31 3.03
C ILE A 14 -4.50 13.81 2.99
N THR A 15 -4.11 14.44 1.90
CA THR A 15 -4.24 15.89 1.71
C THR A 15 -4.30 16.20 0.22
N PRO A 16 -4.94 17.30 -0.20
CA PRO A 16 -4.83 17.77 -1.57
C PRO A 16 -3.35 17.96 -1.96
N ALA A 17 -2.96 17.50 -3.14
CA ALA A 17 -1.63 17.74 -3.67
C ALA A 17 -1.46 19.23 -4.04
N VAL A 18 -0.27 19.79 -3.80
CA VAL A 18 0.01 21.22 -4.00
C VAL A 18 -0.40 21.67 -5.41
N GLY A 19 -1.26 22.68 -5.49
CA GLY A 19 -1.81 23.21 -6.74
C GLY A 19 -3.34 23.21 -6.82
N VAL A 20 -4.02 22.55 -5.89
CA VAL A 20 -5.47 22.68 -5.69
C VAL A 20 -5.71 23.86 -4.75
N PRO A 21 -6.43 24.92 -5.16
CA PRO A 21 -6.72 26.04 -4.26
C PRO A 21 -7.54 25.54 -3.07
N ALA A 22 -7.12 25.89 -1.84
CA ALA A 22 -7.85 25.61 -0.60
C ALA A 22 -9.30 26.13 -0.63
N ALA A 23 -9.65 27.03 -1.55
CA ALA A 23 -11.03 27.46 -1.80
C ALA A 23 -11.97 26.34 -2.27
N ALA A 24 -11.46 25.19 -2.75
CA ALA A 24 -12.27 24.00 -3.03
C ALA A 24 -12.70 23.26 -1.75
N ALA A 25 -12.00 23.45 -0.62
CA ALA A 25 -12.40 22.91 0.67
C ALA A 25 -13.60 23.66 1.28
N ASP A 26 -13.78 24.93 0.93
CA ASP A 26 -14.88 25.80 1.42
C ASP A 26 -16.02 25.99 0.40
N SER A 27 -15.84 25.60 -0.88
CA SER A 27 -16.85 25.86 -1.94
C SER A 27 -17.96 24.82 -2.05
N GLY A 28 -18.01 23.81 -1.18
CA GLY A 28 -19.00 22.72 -1.28
C GLY A 28 -18.87 21.90 -2.56
N GLN A 29 -17.72 21.98 -3.26
CA GLN A 29 -17.43 21.17 -4.43
C GLN A 29 -17.25 19.73 -3.96
N ARG A 30 -18.17 18.86 -4.37
CA ARG A 30 -18.20 17.45 -3.94
C ARG A 30 -16.93 16.74 -4.43
N PRO A 31 -16.14 16.09 -3.54
CA PRO A 31 -15.10 15.17 -3.96
C PRO A 31 -15.74 14.08 -4.81
N GLY A 32 -15.46 14.08 -6.11
CA GLY A 32 -16.15 13.24 -7.10
C GLY A 32 -16.31 13.91 -8.46
N ASP A 33 -16.33 15.24 -8.51
CA ASP A 33 -16.31 16.01 -9.76
C ASP A 33 -14.92 16.63 -10.00
N SER A 34 -14.20 16.02 -10.94
CA SER A 34 -13.10 16.60 -11.74
C SER A 34 -11.72 16.81 -11.09
N SER A 35 -10.73 16.11 -11.65
CA SER A 35 -9.30 16.46 -11.73
C SER A 35 -8.44 16.56 -10.46
N GLU A 36 -9.02 16.65 -9.26
CA GLU A 36 -8.25 16.88 -8.03
C GLU A 36 -7.24 15.75 -7.74
N LEU A 37 -6.00 16.14 -7.48
CA LEU A 37 -4.92 15.21 -7.11
C LEU A 37 -4.78 15.19 -5.60
N TRP A 38 -4.66 13.99 -5.06
CA TRP A 38 -4.51 13.74 -3.63
C TRP A 38 -3.13 13.14 -3.38
N LEU A 39 -2.42 13.72 -2.42
CA LEU A 39 -1.24 13.12 -1.81
C LEU A 39 -1.73 12.16 -0.72
N VAL A 40 -1.39 10.89 -0.86
CA VAL A 40 -1.70 9.83 0.10
C VAL A 40 -0.39 9.21 0.56
N VAL A 41 -0.14 9.24 1.86
CA VAL A 41 1.01 8.57 2.49
C VAL A 41 0.47 7.48 3.39
N LEU A 42 0.87 6.24 3.14
CA LEU A 42 0.56 5.08 3.99
C LEU A 42 1.83 4.59 4.64
N THR A 43 1.81 4.43 5.95
CA THR A 43 2.92 3.85 6.71
C THR A 43 2.39 2.73 7.57
N GLY A 44 3.19 1.71 7.83
CA GLY A 44 2.72 0.60 8.64
C GLY A 44 3.74 -0.50 8.81
N LEU A 45 3.28 -1.57 9.43
CA LEU A 45 4.06 -2.73 9.79
C LEU A 45 3.28 -4.00 9.45
N CYS A 46 3.96 -4.99 8.89
CA CYS A 46 3.43 -6.34 8.65
C CYS A 46 4.16 -7.33 9.53
N SER A 47 3.44 -8.29 10.12
CA SER A 47 4.03 -9.43 10.82
C SER A 47 4.21 -10.58 9.83
N VAL A 48 5.44 -11.07 9.67
CA VAL A 48 5.78 -12.02 8.59
C VAL A 48 6.27 -13.36 9.13
N GLY A 49 7.16 -13.36 10.12
CA GLY A 49 7.74 -14.60 10.66
C GLY A 49 8.43 -15.46 9.58
N PHE A 50 9.29 -14.86 8.75
CA PHE A 50 9.96 -15.53 7.64
C PHE A 50 11.39 -15.93 8.00
N GLY A 51 11.72 -17.22 7.87
CA GLY A 51 13.00 -17.79 8.33
C GLY A 51 12.76 -18.93 9.32
N GLY A 52 13.72 -19.17 10.20
CA GLY A 52 13.54 -20.10 11.32
C GLY A 52 14.68 -21.07 11.50
N ASP A 53 14.39 -22.17 12.17
CA ASP A 53 15.38 -23.18 12.51
C ASP A 53 15.93 -23.88 11.26
N GLY A 54 17.24 -23.98 11.19
CA GLY A 54 17.97 -24.70 10.15
C GLY A 54 19.40 -24.95 10.59
N GLU A 55 19.89 -26.16 10.41
CA GLU A 55 21.28 -26.53 10.76
C GLU A 55 22.29 -26.08 9.69
N THR A 56 21.82 -25.69 8.51
CA THR A 56 22.63 -25.32 7.35
C THR A 56 22.51 -23.83 7.03
N LEU A 57 23.67 -23.17 6.86
CA LEU A 57 23.77 -21.79 6.37
C LEU A 57 23.30 -21.73 4.92
N THR A 58 22.04 -21.36 4.72
CA THR A 58 21.43 -21.28 3.39
C THR A 58 20.52 -20.08 3.31
N TRP A 59 20.67 -19.32 2.23
CA TRP A 59 19.81 -18.20 1.90
C TRP A 59 18.50 -18.70 1.31
N ILE A 60 17.40 -18.36 1.96
CA ILE A 60 16.04 -18.51 1.40
C ILE A 60 15.49 -17.13 1.06
N SER A 61 14.61 -17.06 0.06
CA SER A 61 14.04 -15.79 -0.40
C SER A 61 12.56 -15.95 -0.70
N GLU A 62 11.80 -14.87 -0.49
CA GLU A 62 10.37 -14.82 -0.75
C GLU A 62 9.97 -13.41 -1.22
N THR A 63 8.89 -13.34 -2.00
CA THR A 63 8.24 -12.06 -2.31
C THR A 63 6.98 -11.93 -1.47
N LEU A 64 6.93 -10.94 -0.60
CA LEU A 64 5.75 -10.59 0.17
C LEU A 64 4.93 -9.54 -0.57
N ARG A 65 3.61 -9.66 -0.52
CA ARG A 65 2.68 -8.65 -1.01
C ARG A 65 2.00 -7.98 0.18
N ILE A 66 2.26 -6.69 0.31
CA ILE A 66 1.65 -5.83 1.31
C ILE A 66 0.49 -5.11 0.62
N VAL A 67 -0.72 -5.29 1.14
CA VAL A 67 -1.95 -4.62 0.65
C VAL A 67 -2.49 -3.73 1.77
N PRO A 68 -2.00 -2.48 1.88
CA PRO A 68 -2.50 -1.51 2.85
C PRO A 68 -4.00 -1.24 2.67
N ASP A 69 -4.68 -0.90 3.76
CA ASP A 69 -6.06 -0.40 3.67
C ASP A 69 -6.08 0.96 2.99
N LEU A 70 -6.77 1.06 1.85
CA LEU A 70 -7.04 2.32 1.17
C LEU A 70 -8.44 2.84 1.44
N HIS A 71 -9.38 2.02 1.90
CA HIS A 71 -10.76 2.43 2.01
C HIS A 71 -10.93 3.49 3.11
N SER A 72 -10.36 3.27 4.30
CA SER A 72 -10.51 4.22 5.42
C SER A 72 -9.88 5.59 5.13
N PRO A 73 -8.64 5.69 4.60
CA PRO A 73 -8.07 6.98 4.21
C PRO A 73 -8.92 7.71 3.15
N LEU A 74 -9.32 7.01 2.08
CA LEU A 74 -10.05 7.64 0.97
C LEU A 74 -11.45 8.09 1.39
N SER A 75 -12.16 7.28 2.20
CA SER A 75 -13.49 7.63 2.71
C SER A 75 -13.48 8.84 3.63
N SER A 76 -12.37 9.11 4.34
CA SER A 76 -12.24 10.27 5.23
C SER A 76 -12.29 11.62 4.50
N VAL A 77 -11.96 11.65 3.21
CA VAL A 77 -11.97 12.85 2.37
C VAL A 77 -13.00 12.80 1.25
N PHE A 78 -13.63 11.64 1.03
CA PHE A 78 -14.65 11.48 0.02
C PHE A 78 -15.99 12.04 0.52
N GLY A 79 -16.43 13.17 -0.03
CA GLY A 79 -17.67 13.85 0.38
C GLY A 79 -18.94 13.37 -0.36
N GLY A 80 -18.86 12.29 -1.14
CA GLY A 80 -19.99 11.72 -1.89
C GLY A 80 -20.56 10.46 -1.21
N PRO A 81 -21.82 10.08 -1.54
CA PRO A 81 -22.34 8.76 -1.13
C PRO A 81 -21.60 7.64 -1.89
N ILE A 82 -21.25 6.58 -1.18
CA ILE A 82 -20.72 5.34 -1.77
C ILE A 82 -21.91 4.37 -1.86
N LEU A 83 -22.38 4.05 -3.06
CA LEU A 83 -23.52 3.16 -3.26
C LEU A 83 -23.12 1.69 -3.17
N ALA A 84 -24.10 0.82 -2.95
CA ALA A 84 -23.90 -0.63 -3.02
C ALA A 84 -23.29 -1.02 -4.38
N GLY A 85 -22.27 -1.89 -4.33
CA GLY A 85 -21.50 -2.28 -5.51
C GLY A 85 -20.40 -1.30 -5.93
N GLN A 86 -20.20 -0.20 -5.20
CA GLN A 86 -19.10 0.75 -5.44
C GLN A 86 -17.99 0.62 -4.41
N THR A 87 -16.76 0.91 -4.83
CA THR A 87 -15.60 1.02 -3.94
C THR A 87 -14.73 2.21 -4.32
N LEU A 88 -14.07 2.80 -3.33
CA LEU A 88 -13.11 3.87 -3.56
C LEU A 88 -11.78 3.29 -4.06
N ALA A 89 -11.20 3.96 -5.05
CA ALA A 89 -9.88 3.65 -5.57
C ALA A 89 -9.04 4.90 -5.74
N LEU A 90 -7.73 4.70 -5.73
CA LEU A 90 -6.75 5.73 -6.03
C LEU A 90 -6.08 5.41 -7.37
N ASN A 91 -6.45 6.16 -8.41
CA ASN A 91 -5.81 6.08 -9.72
C ASN A 91 -4.46 6.80 -9.67
N LEU A 92 -3.37 6.05 -9.73
CA LEU A 92 -2.02 6.55 -9.51
C LEU A 92 -1.47 7.36 -10.68
N LYS A 93 -0.88 8.51 -10.36
CA LYS A 93 -0.06 9.33 -11.25
C LYS A 93 1.42 9.23 -10.91
N MET A 94 1.75 9.29 -9.61
CA MET A 94 3.12 9.18 -9.10
C MET A 94 3.13 8.32 -7.83
N TRP A 95 4.24 7.66 -7.59
CA TRP A 95 4.43 6.85 -6.39
C TRP A 95 5.91 6.74 -6.02
N ALA A 96 6.16 6.60 -4.73
CA ALA A 96 7.47 6.32 -4.15
C ALA A 96 7.27 5.36 -2.98
N PRO A 97 7.25 4.04 -3.22
CA PRO A 97 7.23 3.05 -2.17
C PRO A 97 8.61 2.92 -1.52
N PHE A 98 8.59 2.52 -0.26
CA PHE A 98 9.75 2.16 0.54
C PHE A 98 9.35 1.01 1.48
N ALA A 99 10.28 0.09 1.70
CA ALA A 99 10.11 -0.98 2.66
C ALA A 99 11.42 -1.19 3.42
N ALA A 100 11.30 -1.66 4.66
CA ALA A 100 12.40 -2.04 5.54
C ALA A 100 12.03 -3.30 6.30
N VAL A 101 13.02 -4.13 6.64
CA VAL A 101 12.81 -5.37 7.41
C VAL A 101 13.45 -5.28 8.78
N THR A 102 12.82 -5.90 9.77
CA THR A 102 13.38 -6.11 11.10
C THR A 102 13.27 -7.59 11.46
N GLY A 103 14.20 -8.08 12.27
CA GLY A 103 14.30 -9.50 12.56
C GLY A 103 15.21 -9.79 13.74
N VAL A 104 15.27 -11.08 14.09
CA VAL A 104 16.18 -11.63 15.09
C VAL A 104 17.30 -12.35 14.37
N GLU A 105 18.53 -11.91 14.61
CA GLU A 105 19.73 -12.56 14.09
C GLU A 105 20.17 -13.68 15.03
N ALA A 106 20.21 -14.91 14.53
CA ALA A 106 20.70 -16.08 15.26
C ALA A 106 22.13 -16.46 14.81
N ASN A 107 23.00 -15.45 14.68
CA ASN A 107 24.38 -15.44 14.14
C ASN A 107 24.54 -15.25 12.61
N ASN A 108 23.45 -15.04 11.85
CA ASN A 108 23.48 -14.81 10.40
C ASN A 108 22.64 -13.59 9.99
N GLY A 109 22.72 -13.21 8.72
CA GLY A 109 22.06 -12.01 8.20
C GLY A 109 20.66 -12.22 7.64
N PHE A 110 19.91 -11.13 7.58
CA PHE A 110 18.76 -10.98 6.70
C PHE A 110 18.90 -9.70 5.89
N LYS A 111 18.21 -9.63 4.76
CA LYS A 111 18.22 -8.43 3.92
C LYS A 111 16.92 -8.27 3.16
N LEU A 112 16.64 -7.01 2.87
CA LEU A 112 15.66 -6.63 1.88
C LEU A 112 16.37 -6.54 0.53
N THR A 113 15.89 -7.28 -0.47
CA THR A 113 16.54 -7.37 -1.79
C THR A 113 15.89 -6.46 -2.82
N GLY A 114 14.63 -6.09 -2.64
CA GLY A 114 13.95 -5.12 -3.49
C GLY A 114 12.54 -4.80 -3.02
N TRP A 115 11.98 -3.72 -3.57
CA TRP A 115 10.57 -3.37 -3.38
C TRP A 115 10.04 -2.66 -4.62
N ARG A 116 8.76 -2.85 -4.92
CA ARG A 116 8.08 -2.26 -6.08
C ARG A 116 6.58 -2.18 -5.83
N LEU A 117 5.87 -1.37 -6.63
CA LEU A 117 4.42 -1.52 -6.70
C LEU A 117 4.05 -2.90 -7.23
N THR A 118 2.95 -3.45 -6.73
CA THR A 118 2.32 -4.61 -7.37
C THR A 118 2.00 -4.27 -8.84
N PRO A 119 2.39 -5.11 -9.82
CA PRO A 119 2.21 -4.80 -11.24
C PRO A 119 0.74 -4.55 -11.61
N PHE A 120 0.49 -3.50 -12.38
CA PHE A 120 -0.82 -3.26 -12.97
C PHE A 120 -1.11 -4.29 -14.06
N LEU A 121 -2.34 -4.78 -14.12
CA LEU A 121 -2.77 -5.63 -15.22
C LEU A 121 -2.86 -4.80 -16.52
N PRO A 122 -2.47 -5.36 -17.68
CA PRO A 122 -2.63 -4.69 -18.96
C PRO A 122 -4.07 -4.25 -19.19
N ASN A 123 -4.27 -3.03 -19.69
CA ASN A 123 -5.58 -2.44 -19.99
C ASN A 123 -6.51 -2.20 -18.77
N GLN A 124 -5.96 -2.19 -17.56
CA GLN A 124 -6.69 -1.74 -16.37
C GLN A 124 -6.24 -0.35 -15.94
N ASP A 125 -7.13 0.34 -15.23
CA ASP A 125 -6.81 1.56 -14.52
C ASP A 125 -5.60 1.34 -13.59
N ARG A 126 -4.75 2.37 -13.45
CA ARG A 126 -3.55 2.34 -12.59
C ARG A 126 -3.92 2.47 -11.11
N ASN A 127 -4.91 1.70 -10.67
CA ASN A 127 -5.35 1.69 -9.29
C ASN A 127 -4.28 1.03 -8.44
N PHE A 128 -3.93 1.64 -7.30
CA PHE A 128 -2.98 1.04 -6.38
C PHE A 128 -3.49 -0.33 -5.89
N GLN A 129 -2.65 -1.37 -5.98
CA GLN A 129 -2.99 -2.75 -5.57
C GLN A 129 -2.12 -3.27 -4.43
N GLY A 130 -1.17 -2.47 -3.95
CA GLY A 130 -0.18 -2.88 -2.95
C GLY A 130 1.26 -2.68 -3.42
N ILE A 131 2.17 -3.17 -2.59
CA ILE A 131 3.60 -3.25 -2.88
C ILE A 131 4.07 -4.70 -2.74
N ASP A 132 4.98 -5.10 -3.63
CA ASP A 132 5.69 -6.36 -3.55
C ASP A 132 7.08 -6.07 -2.96
N VAL A 133 7.45 -6.79 -1.89
CA VAL A 133 8.72 -6.66 -1.17
C VAL A 133 9.46 -7.99 -1.24
N ASP A 134 10.66 -7.97 -1.80
CA ASP A 134 11.51 -9.14 -1.87
C ASP A 134 12.44 -9.17 -0.66
N ILE A 135 12.43 -10.29 0.05
CA ILE A 135 13.21 -10.48 1.26
C ILE A 135 14.06 -11.75 1.16
N SER A 136 15.20 -11.75 1.84
CA SER A 136 16.06 -12.91 1.97
C SER A 136 16.58 -13.04 3.38
N VAL A 137 16.62 -14.27 3.88
CA VAL A 137 17.17 -14.59 5.21
C VAL A 137 18.11 -15.77 5.10
N GLU A 138 19.22 -15.70 5.82
CA GLU A 138 20.15 -16.80 6.00
C GLU A 138 19.80 -17.54 7.29
N LEU A 139 19.42 -18.81 7.16
CA LEU A 139 19.02 -19.61 8.32
C LEU A 139 20.20 -19.79 9.30
N PRO A 140 19.98 -19.75 10.63
CA PRO A 140 18.67 -19.79 11.30
C PRO A 140 18.10 -18.42 11.71
N SER A 141 18.40 -17.34 10.98
CA SER A 141 17.81 -16.02 11.27
C SER A 141 16.32 -15.96 10.88
N ILE A 142 15.59 -15.00 11.48
CA ILE A 142 14.16 -14.79 11.22
C ILE A 142 13.89 -13.30 10.98
N ILE A 143 13.19 -12.98 9.89
CA ILE A 143 12.55 -11.68 9.69
C ILE A 143 11.18 -11.73 10.39
N THR A 144 11.04 -10.92 11.43
CA THR A 144 9.80 -10.87 12.22
C THR A 144 8.80 -9.90 11.62
N GLU A 145 9.28 -8.76 11.13
CA GLU A 145 8.42 -7.68 10.67
C GLU A 145 8.96 -7.00 9.41
N VAL A 146 8.02 -6.41 8.65
CA VAL A 146 8.32 -5.57 7.49
C VAL A 146 7.59 -4.26 7.64
N ALA A 147 8.36 -3.18 7.78
CA ALA A 147 7.84 -1.83 7.77
C ALA A 147 7.70 -1.33 6.33
N TYR A 148 6.67 -0.54 6.06
CA TYR A 148 6.47 0.10 4.76
C TYR A 148 6.15 1.58 4.92
N SER A 149 6.56 2.36 3.92
CA SER A 149 6.14 3.75 3.72
C SER A 149 5.88 3.95 2.24
N ILE A 150 4.66 4.35 1.89
CA ILE A 150 4.20 4.43 0.51
C ILE A 150 3.63 5.81 0.29
N THR A 151 4.34 6.64 -0.46
CA THR A 151 3.86 7.95 -0.88
C THR A 151 3.26 7.83 -2.28
N MET A 152 2.04 8.31 -2.46
CA MET A 152 1.28 8.23 -3.70
C MET A 152 0.67 9.58 -4.02
N VAL A 153 0.60 9.90 -5.31
CA VAL A 153 -0.22 10.99 -5.83
C VAL A 153 -1.16 10.42 -6.87
N GLY A 154 -2.46 10.65 -6.70
CA GLY A 154 -3.47 10.07 -7.57
C GLY A 154 -4.81 10.78 -7.49
N GLN A 155 -5.75 10.30 -8.29
CA GLN A 155 -7.14 10.77 -8.29
C GLN A 155 -8.00 9.75 -7.56
N ILE A 156 -8.88 10.23 -6.69
CA ILE A 156 -9.86 9.39 -6.00
C ILE A 156 -11.04 9.18 -6.94
N SER A 157 -11.42 7.93 -7.17
CA SER A 157 -12.56 7.57 -8.01
C SER A 157 -13.40 6.46 -7.38
N LEU A 158 -14.66 6.39 -7.79
CA LEU A 158 -15.51 5.24 -7.52
C LEU A 158 -15.33 4.22 -8.63
N LEU A 159 -15.03 2.98 -8.26
CA LEU A 159 -15.08 1.82 -9.13
C LEU A 159 -16.41 1.08 -8.93
N GLY A 160 -16.88 0.40 -9.97
CA GLY A 160 -18.11 -0.39 -9.94
C GLY A 160 -19.31 0.34 -10.53
N LYS A 161 -20.33 -0.43 -10.90
CA LYS A 161 -21.64 0.11 -11.31
C LYS A 161 -22.53 0.14 -10.06
N PRO A 162 -23.29 1.22 -9.83
CA PRO A 162 -24.29 1.19 -8.76
C PRO A 162 -25.28 0.07 -9.07
N GLU A 163 -25.55 -0.78 -8.08
CA GLU A 163 -26.67 -1.70 -8.18
C GLU A 163 -27.96 -0.89 -8.31
N ARG A 164 -28.78 -1.19 -9.32
CA ARG A 164 -30.13 -0.61 -9.43
C ARG A 164 -30.99 -1.37 -8.44
N GLU A 165 -31.52 -0.66 -7.44
CA GLU A 165 -32.64 -1.14 -6.62
C GLU A 165 -33.86 -1.49 -7.48
#